data_AF-A0A7U9S5N4-F1
#
_entry.id   AF-A0A7U9S5N4-F1
#
_cell.length_a   1.000
_cell.length_b   1.000
_cell.length_c   1.000
_cell.angle_alpha   90.00
_cell.angle_beta   90.00
_cell.angle_gamma   90.00
#
_symmetry.space_group_name_H-M   'P 1'
#
loop_
_entity.id
_entity.type
_entity.pdbx_description
1 polymer ?
#
loop_
_entity_poly.entity_id
_entity_poly.type
_entity_poly.pdbx_seq_one_letter_code
_entity_poly.pdbx_strand_id
1 'polypeptide(L)'
;MFRYCARCGLIRNEKAESAVCPVCDISLKPVPGEFLTKSELMFLSQSVRTEFENKIRESAEYDEITGRQRDSIIAQKDEIHKKEVEERVQEYQASKPHKECPVCHSSSISKISNVGKVVKVGVFGILGAGDLGKTWKCEACGCKF
;
A
#
# COMPACT_ATOMS: atom_id res chain seq x y z
N MET A 1 -15.39 4.24 -4.41
CA MET A 1 -16.84 3.96 -4.45
C MET A 1 -17.08 2.76 -3.54
N PHE A 2 -18.19 2.70 -2.81
CA PHE A 2 -18.48 1.51 -2.03
C PHE A 2 -18.80 0.32 -2.93
N ARG A 3 -18.15 -0.80 -2.65
CA ARG A 3 -18.37 -2.08 -3.31
C ARG A 3 -18.59 -3.15 -2.25
N TYR A 4 -19.33 -4.19 -2.61
CA TYR A 4 -19.64 -5.29 -1.71
C TYR A 4 -19.43 -6.66 -2.36
N CYS A 5 -19.15 -7.65 -1.52
CA CYS A 5 -19.12 -9.05 -1.92
C CYS A 5 -20.48 -9.68 -1.65
N ALA A 6 -21.13 -10.24 -2.68
CA ALA A 6 -22.40 -10.94 -2.52
C ALA A 6 -22.29 -12.20 -1.64
N ARG A 7 -21.11 -12.86 -1.65
CA ARG A 7 -20.88 -14.11 -0.93
C ARG A 7 -20.63 -13.95 0.56
N CYS A 8 -19.76 -13.02 0.98
CA CYS A 8 -19.42 -12.84 2.40
C CYS A 8 -20.01 -11.56 3.03
N GLY A 9 -20.67 -10.72 2.23
CA GLY A 9 -21.24 -9.45 2.69
C GLY A 9 -20.21 -8.41 3.11
N LEU A 10 -18.94 -8.56 2.70
CA LEU A 10 -17.90 -7.56 2.94
C LEU A 10 -18.21 -6.29 2.14
N ILE A 11 -18.24 -5.14 2.80
CA ILE A 11 -18.41 -3.83 2.16
C ILE A 11 -17.11 -3.03 2.35
N ARG A 12 -16.52 -2.54 1.26
CA ARG A 12 -15.30 -1.71 1.30
C ARG A 12 -15.37 -0.57 0.30
N ASN A 13 -14.63 0.51 0.59
CA ASN A 13 -14.48 1.61 -0.36
C ASN A 13 -13.31 1.28 -1.29
N GLU A 14 -13.64 0.99 -2.55
CA GLU A 14 -12.67 0.65 -3.58
C GLU A 14 -12.79 1.61 -4.76
N LYS A 15 -11.65 2.09 -5.24
CA LYS A 15 -11.60 2.97 -6.42
C LYS A 15 -11.51 2.16 -7.71
N ALA A 16 -10.93 0.97 -7.65
CA ALA A 16 -10.77 0.10 -8.80
C ALA A 16 -12.10 -0.53 -9.22
N GLU A 17 -12.33 -0.60 -10.53
CA GLU A 17 -13.54 -1.19 -11.09
C GLU A 17 -13.53 -2.73 -11.02
N SER A 18 -12.34 -3.31 -11.09
CA SER A 18 -12.06 -4.75 -11.00
C SER A 18 -11.67 -5.23 -9.61
N ALA A 19 -12.09 -4.52 -8.55
CA ALA A 19 -11.74 -4.89 -7.18
C ALA A 19 -12.27 -6.29 -6.82
N VAL A 20 -11.40 -7.12 -6.24
CA VAL A 20 -11.72 -8.48 -5.80
C VAL A 20 -11.88 -8.54 -4.29
N CYS A 21 -12.75 -9.43 -3.82
CA CYS A 21 -12.96 -9.65 -2.41
C CYS A 21 -11.73 -10.36 -1.81
N PRO A 22 -11.08 -9.80 -0.77
CA PRO A 22 -9.93 -10.44 -0.12
C PRO A 22 -10.28 -11.74 0.63
N VAL A 23 -11.57 -12.05 0.80
CA VAL A 23 -12.04 -13.25 1.52
C VAL A 23 -12.44 -14.34 0.53
N CYS A 24 -13.20 -13.97 -0.50
CA CYS A 24 -13.81 -14.93 -1.43
C CYS A 24 -13.10 -15.02 -2.78
N ASP A 25 -12.20 -14.09 -3.09
CA ASP A 25 -11.53 -13.93 -4.38
C ASP A 25 -12.51 -13.75 -5.57
N ILE A 26 -13.70 -13.21 -5.28
CA ILE A 26 -14.76 -12.90 -6.26
C ILE A 26 -14.80 -11.39 -6.51
N SER A 27 -15.12 -10.98 -7.75
CA SER A 27 -15.31 -9.57 -8.11
C SER A 27 -16.39 -8.88 -7.26
N LEU A 28 -16.06 -7.70 -6.74
CA LEU A 28 -16.96 -6.91 -5.92
C LEU A 28 -17.97 -6.15 -6.78
N LYS A 29 -19.25 -6.24 -6.41
CA LYS A 29 -20.35 -5.51 -7.05
C LYS A 29 -20.44 -4.09 -6.47
N PRO A 30 -20.82 -3.06 -7.27
CA PRO A 30 -21.03 -1.72 -6.75
C PRO A 30 -22.26 -1.70 -5.82
N VAL A 31 -22.18 -0.93 -4.73
CA VAL A 31 -23.34 -0.69 -3.87
C VAL A 31 -24.33 0.20 -4.64
N PRO A 32 -25.63 -0.14 -4.69
CA PRO A 32 -26.62 0.68 -5.38
C PRO A 32 -26.67 2.11 -4.82
N GLY A 33 -26.79 3.10 -5.72
CA GLY A 33 -26.78 4.52 -5.36
C GLY A 33 -27.90 4.94 -4.41
N GLU A 34 -28.99 4.17 -4.32
CA GLU A 34 -30.10 4.40 -3.37
C GLU A 34 -29.68 4.30 -1.89
N PHE A 35 -28.59 3.58 -1.59
CA PHE A 35 -28.06 3.46 -0.23
C PHE A 35 -26.96 4.50 0.07
N LEU A 36 -26.52 5.23 -0.96
CA LEU A 36 -25.37 6.13 -0.91
C LEU A 36 -25.81 7.60 -0.97
N THR A 37 -24.97 8.47 -0.42
CA THR A 37 -25.10 9.92 -0.60
C THR A 37 -24.86 10.29 -2.07
N LYS A 38 -25.32 11.48 -2.50
CA LYS A 38 -25.08 12.01 -3.86
C LYS A 38 -23.60 12.05 -4.27
N SER A 39 -22.69 12.09 -3.28
CA SER A 39 -21.25 12.06 -3.51
C SER A 39 -20.68 10.64 -3.66
N GLU A 40 -21.46 9.59 -3.38
CA GLU A 40 -21.07 8.18 -3.36
C GLU A 40 -19.89 7.83 -2.41
N LEU A 41 -19.53 8.79 -1.55
CA LEU A 41 -18.44 8.67 -0.58
C LEU A 41 -18.88 8.14 0.78
N MET A 42 -20.20 8.14 1.06
CA MET A 42 -20.81 7.70 2.32
C MET A 42 -22.17 7.06 2.08
N PHE A 43 -22.60 6.20 3.00
CA PHE A 43 -23.99 5.74 3.11
C PHE A 43 -24.90 6.90 3.55
N LEU A 44 -26.18 6.85 3.18
CA LEU A 44 -27.17 7.87 3.59
C LEU A 44 -27.30 7.99 5.11
N SER A 45 -27.27 6.88 5.82
CA SER A 45 -27.28 6.80 7.28
C SER A 45 -26.74 5.45 7.76
N GLN A 46 -26.52 5.31 9.07
CA GLN A 46 -26.15 4.02 9.66
C GLN A 46 -27.28 2.99 9.56
N SER A 47 -28.55 3.40 9.65
CA SER A 47 -29.70 2.50 9.51
C SER A 47 -29.84 1.94 8.09
N VAL A 48 -29.63 2.79 7.07
CA VAL A 48 -29.65 2.39 5.65
C VAL A 48 -28.54 1.38 5.34
N ARG A 49 -27.36 1.56 5.95
CA ARG A 49 -26.28 0.58 5.84
C ARG A 49 -26.67 -0.78 6.42
N THR A 50 -27.27 -0.80 7.61
CA THR A 50 -27.73 -2.06 8.24
C THR A 50 -28.81 -2.75 7.40
N GLU A 51 -29.74 -1.99 6.82
CA GLU A 51 -30.74 -2.52 5.89
C GLU A 51 -30.09 -3.19 4.69
N PHE A 52 -29.09 -2.54 4.08
CA PHE A 52 -28.35 -3.11 2.96
C PHE A 52 -27.58 -4.38 3.36
N GLU A 53 -26.95 -4.40 4.53
CA GLU A 53 -26.28 -5.60 5.05
C GLU A 53 -27.27 -6.76 5.25
N ASN A 54 -28.48 -6.48 5.74
CA ASN A 54 -29.54 -7.49 5.86
C ASN A 54 -30.01 -8.01 4.50
N LYS A 55 -30.22 -7.13 3.52
CA LYS A 55 -30.55 -7.53 2.13
C LYS A 55 -29.49 -8.46 1.53
N ILE A 56 -28.21 -8.23 1.82
CA ILE A 56 -27.16 -9.15 1.38
C ILE A 56 -27.30 -10.52 2.07
N ARG A 57 -27.54 -10.55 3.39
CA ARG A 57 -27.71 -11.82 4.14
C ARG A 57 -28.90 -12.65 3.66
N GLU A 58 -29.96 -11.99 3.22
CA GLU A 58 -31.16 -12.64 2.67
C GLU A 58 -30.98 -13.09 1.21
N SER A 59 -29.90 -12.68 0.54
CA SER A 59 -29.63 -13.04 -0.84
C SER A 59 -29.20 -14.50 -0.98
N ALA A 60 -29.61 -15.15 -2.06
CA ALA A 60 -29.23 -16.55 -2.35
C ALA A 60 -27.72 -16.73 -2.60
N GLU A 61 -27.00 -15.64 -2.89
CA GLU A 61 -25.55 -15.68 -3.12
C GLU A 61 -24.75 -15.67 -1.81
N TYR A 62 -25.38 -15.35 -0.67
CA TYR A 62 -24.69 -15.21 0.61
C TYR A 62 -24.39 -16.57 1.24
N ASP A 63 -23.15 -16.70 1.70
CA ASP A 63 -22.64 -17.87 2.41
C ASP A 63 -22.41 -17.50 3.87
N GLU A 64 -23.27 -18.02 4.76
CA GLU A 64 -23.25 -17.73 6.19
C GLU A 64 -21.93 -18.11 6.87
N ILE A 65 -21.28 -19.19 6.42
CA ILE A 65 -20.02 -19.66 7.01
C ILE A 65 -18.92 -18.66 6.68
N THR A 66 -18.75 -18.35 5.40
CA THR A 66 -17.75 -17.38 4.93
C THR A 66 -18.04 -15.99 5.48
N GLY A 67 -19.31 -15.59 5.56
CA GLY A 67 -19.75 -14.33 6.14
C GLY A 67 -19.38 -14.18 7.63
N ARG A 68 -19.48 -15.25 8.42
CA ARG A 68 -19.07 -15.25 9.84
C ARG A 68 -17.56 -15.25 10.03
N GLN A 69 -16.83 -15.98 9.18
CA GLN A 69 -15.37 -16.13 9.31
C GLN A 69 -14.56 -15.02 8.62
N ARG A 70 -15.21 -14.16 7.83
CA ARG A 70 -14.55 -13.14 7.01
C ARG A 70 -13.56 -12.26 7.78
N ASP A 71 -13.92 -11.83 8.99
CA ASP A 71 -13.09 -10.91 9.78
C ASP A 71 -11.83 -11.64 10.29
N SER A 72 -11.95 -12.90 10.66
CA SER A 72 -10.82 -13.76 11.01
C SER A 72 -9.91 -14.03 9.81
N ILE A 73 -10.47 -14.26 8.62
CA ILE A 73 -9.70 -14.47 7.39
C ILE A 73 -8.91 -13.21 7.02
N ILE A 74 -9.53 -12.04 7.12
CA ILE A 74 -8.88 -10.75 6.87
C ILE A 74 -7.73 -10.55 7.86
N ALA A 75 -7.98 -10.74 9.16
CA ALA A 75 -6.96 -10.58 10.19
C ALA A 75 -5.76 -11.51 9.95
N GLN A 76 -6.00 -12.78 9.62
CA GLN A 76 -4.93 -13.73 9.30
C GLN A 76 -4.13 -13.31 8.06
N LYS A 77 -4.80 -12.87 6.98
CA LYS A 77 -4.11 -12.38 5.78
C LYS A 77 -3.27 -11.13 6.06
N ASP A 78 -3.79 -10.21 6.87
CA ASP A 78 -3.07 -8.99 7.26
C ASP A 78 -1.84 -9.30 8.13
N GLU A 79 -1.93 -10.27 9.04
CA GLU A 79 -0.80 -10.74 9.84
C GLU A 79 0.29 -11.40 9.00
N ILE A 80 -0.09 -12.27 8.06
CA ILE A 80 0.85 -12.91 7.13
C ILE A 80 1.56 -11.84 6.30
N HIS A 81 0.80 -10.90 5.74
CA HIS A 81 1.36 -9.82 4.93
C HIS A 81 2.31 -8.94 5.75
N LYS A 82 1.95 -8.62 7.00
CA LYS A 82 2.81 -7.86 7.90
C LYS A 82 4.14 -8.57 8.15
N LYS A 83 4.13 -9.88 8.40
CA LYS A 83 5.35 -10.68 8.59
C LYS A 83 6.23 -10.67 7.34
N GLU A 84 5.64 -10.88 6.15
CA GLU A 84 6.41 -10.84 4.90
C GLU A 84 7.06 -9.48 4.65
N VAL A 85 6.34 -8.38 4.94
CA VAL A 85 6.88 -7.03 4.81
C VAL A 85 8.01 -6.80 5.81
N GLU A 86 7.85 -7.24 7.06
CA GLU A 86 8.90 -7.14 8.09
C GLU A 86 10.16 -7.93 7.70
N GLU A 87 10.02 -9.16 7.21
CA GLU A 87 11.13 -9.97 6.71
C GLU A 87 11.86 -9.28 5.55
N ARG A 88 11.13 -8.77 4.55
CA ARG A 88 11.73 -8.02 3.44
C ARG A 88 12.46 -6.75 3.89
N VAL A 89 11.93 -6.05 4.88
CA VAL A 89 12.58 -4.87 5.46
C VAL A 89 13.87 -5.28 6.18
N GLN A 90 13.86 -6.38 6.92
CA GLN A 90 15.06 -6.91 7.57
C GLN A 90 16.13 -7.35 6.57
N GLU A 91 15.76 -8.08 5.52
CA GLU A 91 16.67 -8.45 4.43
C GLU A 91 17.28 -7.23 3.74
N TYR A 92 16.46 -6.20 3.49
CA TYR A 92 16.95 -4.93 2.94
C TYR A 92 17.92 -4.22 3.90
N GLN A 93 17.63 -4.23 5.21
CA GLN A 93 18.53 -3.64 6.21
C GLN A 93 19.84 -4.43 6.33
N ALA A 94 19.80 -5.75 6.29
CA ALA A 94 20.98 -6.63 6.36
C ALA A 94 21.86 -6.55 5.08
N SER A 95 21.22 -6.40 3.92
CA SER A 95 21.92 -6.20 2.64
C SER A 95 22.38 -4.77 2.41
N LYS A 96 21.93 -3.81 3.23
CA LYS A 96 22.42 -2.44 3.18
C LYS A 96 23.90 -2.47 3.57
N PRO A 97 24.81 -2.04 2.67
CA PRO A 97 26.23 -2.07 3.00
C PRO A 97 26.47 -1.15 4.19
N HIS A 98 27.04 -1.69 5.27
CA HIS A 98 27.49 -0.94 6.44
C HIS A 98 28.71 -0.11 6.02
N LYS A 99 28.43 0.98 5.31
CA LYS A 99 29.44 1.98 4.95
C LYS A 99 29.40 3.03 6.03
N GLU A 100 30.57 3.33 6.59
CA GLU A 100 30.76 4.51 7.43
C GLU A 100 31.27 5.65 6.56
N CYS A 101 30.91 6.88 6.94
CA CYS A 101 31.45 8.04 6.27
C CYS A 101 32.95 8.14 6.59
N PRO A 102 33.85 8.21 5.61
CA PRO A 102 35.28 8.30 5.87
C PRO A 102 35.71 9.62 6.54
N VAL A 103 34.80 10.59 6.67
CA VAL A 103 35.08 11.91 7.26
C VAL A 103 34.54 12.03 8.68
N CYS A 104 33.30 11.59 8.93
CA CYS A 104 32.64 11.76 10.24
C CYS A 104 32.24 10.44 10.92
N HIS A 105 32.59 9.29 10.33
CA HIS A 105 32.28 7.95 10.82
C HIS A 105 30.78 7.67 11.06
N SER A 106 29.89 8.50 10.50
CA SER A 106 28.46 8.26 10.58
C SER A 106 28.04 7.11 9.66
N SER A 107 27.18 6.22 10.17
CA SER A 107 26.51 5.15 9.42
C SER A 107 25.28 5.63 8.63
N SER A 108 24.92 6.91 8.76
CA SER A 108 23.80 7.54 8.06
C SER A 108 24.18 7.95 6.64
N ILE A 109 24.16 6.97 5.74
CA ILE A 109 24.58 7.12 4.34
C ILE A 109 23.47 6.71 3.40
N SER A 110 23.22 7.55 2.39
CA SER A 110 22.23 7.37 1.34
C SER A 110 22.91 7.16 -0.01
N LYS A 111 22.33 6.30 -0.86
CA LYS A 111 22.83 6.10 -2.22
C LYS A 111 22.42 7.31 -3.05
N ILE A 112 23.37 7.91 -3.76
CA ILE A 112 23.09 9.00 -4.70
C ILE A 112 22.33 8.40 -5.88
N SER A 113 21.01 8.62 -5.94
CA SER A 113 20.17 8.18 -7.05
C SER A 113 20.70 8.74 -8.37
N ASN A 114 20.86 7.87 -9.37
CA ASN A 114 21.42 8.21 -10.69
C ASN A 114 20.66 9.34 -11.39
N VAL A 115 19.39 9.56 -11.04
CA VAL A 115 18.57 10.68 -11.55
C VAL A 115 19.21 12.04 -11.26
N GLY A 116 19.83 12.22 -10.08
CA GLY A 116 20.51 13.48 -9.72
C GLY A 116 21.82 13.72 -10.46
N LYS A 117 22.46 12.67 -11.00
CA LYS A 117 23.72 12.76 -11.75
C LYS A 117 23.50 13.25 -13.18
N VAL A 118 22.45 12.77 -13.85
CA VAL A 118 22.16 13.12 -15.25
C VAL A 118 21.77 14.60 -15.39
N VAL A 119 20.99 15.14 -14.45
CA VAL A 119 20.57 16.54 -14.46
C VAL A 119 21.76 17.50 -14.31
N LYS A 120 22.72 17.20 -13.42
CA LYS A 120 23.87 18.08 -13.21
C LYS A 120 24.86 18.09 -14.38
N VAL A 121 25.06 16.93 -15.03
CA VAL A 121 25.90 16.84 -16.23
C VAL A 121 25.25 17.58 -17.41
N GLY A 122 23.92 17.51 -17.52
CA GLY A 122 23.16 18.25 -18.54
C GLY A 122 23.18 19.78 -18.38
N VAL A 123 23.31 20.29 -17.15
CA VAL A 123 23.26 21.75 -16.86
C VAL A 123 24.65 22.41 -16.78
N PHE A 124 25.69 21.70 -16.32
CA PHE A 124 27.02 22.27 -16.06
C PHE A 124 28.18 21.71 -16.91
N GLY A 125 27.89 20.85 -17.89
CA GLY A 125 28.93 20.24 -18.74
C GLY A 125 30.01 19.50 -17.94
N ILE A 126 31.26 19.49 -18.44
CA ILE A 126 32.42 18.79 -17.82
C ILE A 126 32.76 19.37 -16.43
N LEU A 127 32.31 20.57 -16.07
CA LEU A 127 32.50 21.14 -14.73
C LEU A 127 31.56 20.49 -13.68
N GLY A 128 30.51 19.78 -14.11
CA GLY A 128 29.69 18.91 -13.26
C GLY A 128 30.34 17.56 -12.94
N ALA A 129 31.55 17.29 -13.46
CA ALA A 129 32.21 15.99 -13.40
C ALA A 129 32.77 15.60 -12.02
N GLY A 130 32.90 16.52 -11.06
CA GLY A 130 33.53 16.27 -9.76
C GLY A 130 32.81 15.25 -8.86
N ASP A 131 31.58 14.86 -9.24
CA ASP A 131 30.77 13.84 -8.59
C ASP A 131 30.62 12.55 -9.44
N LEU A 132 31.30 12.45 -10.59
CA LEU A 132 31.27 11.28 -11.49
C LEU A 132 32.11 10.14 -10.91
N GLY A 133 31.47 9.32 -10.08
CA GLY A 133 32.04 8.11 -9.48
C GLY A 133 31.53 7.85 -8.08
N LYS A 134 31.15 8.92 -7.37
CA LYS A 134 30.62 8.87 -6.01
C LYS A 134 29.22 8.28 -6.03
N THR A 135 29.00 7.21 -5.28
CA THR A 135 27.72 6.49 -5.24
C THR A 135 26.95 6.74 -3.95
N TRP A 136 27.59 7.35 -2.95
CA TRP A 136 27.08 7.51 -1.61
C TRP A 136 27.22 8.95 -1.12
N LYS A 137 26.25 9.39 -0.32
CA LYS A 137 26.25 10.69 0.36
C LYS A 137 25.99 10.43 1.85
N CYS A 138 26.81 11.00 2.71
CA CYS A 138 26.55 11.04 4.15
C CYS A 138 25.50 12.11 4.46
N GLU A 139 24.45 11.77 5.19
CA GLU A 139 23.43 12.74 5.62
C GLU A 139 23.85 13.54 6.86
N ALA A 140 24.83 13.05 7.63
CA ALA A 140 25.31 13.75 8.82
C ALA A 140 26.25 14.92 8.49
N CYS A 141 27.17 14.75 7.54
CA CYS A 141 28.15 15.79 7.15
C CYS A 141 28.02 16.28 5.72
N GLY A 142 27.15 15.68 4.90
CA GLY A 142 26.96 16.04 3.49
C GLY A 142 28.06 15.57 2.54
N CYS A 143 29.11 14.90 3.03
CA CYS A 143 30.20 14.38 2.21
C CYS A 143 29.70 13.32 1.21
N LYS A 144 30.18 13.39 -0.03
CA LYS A 144 29.88 12.41 -1.09
C LYS A 144 31.12 11.59 -1.43
N PHE A 145 30.98 10.28 -1.55
CA PHE A 145 32.07 9.34 -1.85
C PHE A 145 31.60 8.12 -2.64
#